data_AF-A0A1E3H3J3-F1
#
_entry.id   AF-A0A1E3H3J3-F1
#
_cell.length_a   1.000
_cell.length_b   1.000
_cell.length_c   1.000
_cell.angle_alpha   90.00
_cell.angle_beta   90.00
_cell.angle_gamma   90.00
#
_symmetry.space_group_name_H-M   'P 1'
#
loop_
_entity.id
_entity.type
_entity.pdbx_description
1 polymer ?
#
loop_
_entity_poly.entity_id
_entity_poly.type
_entity_poly.pdbx_seq_one_letter_code
_entity_poly.pdbx_strand_id
1 'polypeptide(L)'
;MPDVLHWLGITRIDRFVSMSDMKYDAITGSGIEIGERVPIPADLIPIDAMVEMEAKKAAGYFTPEEPPAVEDLLATRGRPIEEY
;
A
#
# COMPACT_ATOMS: atom_id res chain seq x y z
N MET A 1 2.26 -11.16 -19.93
CA MET A 1 0.85 -11.44 -19.60
C MET A 1 0.02 -10.39 -20.34
N PRO A 2 -1.15 -10.70 -20.91
CA PRO A 2 -2.01 -9.67 -21.47
C PRO A 2 -2.68 -8.92 -20.31
N ASP A 3 -2.06 -7.83 -19.87
CA ASP A 3 -2.65 -6.89 -18.91
C ASP A 3 -2.85 -5.52 -19.55
N VAL A 4 -3.70 -4.70 -18.93
CA VAL A 4 -4.08 -3.40 -19.46
C VAL A 4 -2.89 -2.44 -19.58
N LEU A 5 -1.88 -2.56 -18.72
CA LEU A 5 -0.73 -1.65 -18.73
C LEU A 5 0.11 -1.92 -19.98
N HIS A 6 0.41 -3.18 -20.27
CA HIS A 6 1.10 -3.58 -21.49
C HIS A 6 0.29 -3.28 -22.75
N TRP A 7 -1.03 -3.48 -22.70
CA TRP A 7 -1.88 -3.18 -23.86
C TRP A 7 -1.90 -1.69 -24.20
N LEU A 8 -1.86 -0.83 -23.17
CA LEU A 8 -1.72 0.61 -23.32
C LEU A 8 -0.29 1.07 -23.66
N GLY A 9 0.66 0.14 -23.76
CA GLY A 9 2.07 0.45 -24.07
C GLY A 9 2.82 1.14 -22.92
N ILE A 10 2.35 0.98 -21.68
CA ILE A 10 3.03 1.53 -20.50
C ILE A 10 4.33 0.76 -20.28
N THR A 11 5.44 1.49 -20.28
CA THR A 11 6.78 0.94 -19.98
C THR A 11 7.33 1.44 -18.65
N ARG A 12 6.77 2.53 -18.13
CA ARG A 12 7.20 3.18 -16.89
C ARG A 12 6.04 3.86 -16.18
N ILE A 13 6.04 3.78 -14.85
CA ILE A 13 5.16 4.53 -13.96
C ILE A 13 6.05 5.39 -13.05
N ASP A 14 5.99 6.71 -13.21
CA ASP A 14 6.83 7.61 -12.41
C ASP A 14 6.41 7.65 -10.95
N ARG A 15 5.10 7.61 -10.66
CA ARG A 15 4.55 7.65 -9.30
C ARG A 15 3.56 6.52 -9.09
N PHE A 16 4.01 5.46 -8.42
CA PHE A 16 3.19 4.32 -8.09
C PHE A 16 2.53 4.50 -6.71
N VAL A 17 1.28 4.97 -6.72
CA VAL A 17 0.51 5.22 -5.48
C VAL A 17 -0.08 3.92 -4.95
N SER A 18 0.75 3.15 -4.25
CA SER A 18 0.35 1.89 -3.63
C SER A 18 1.41 1.39 -2.65
N MET A 19 0.95 0.97 -1.48
CA MET A 19 1.80 0.32 -0.47
C MET A 19 1.90 -1.20 -0.68
N SER A 20 1.09 -1.80 -1.57
CA SER A 20 1.08 -3.26 -1.77
C SER A 20 2.31 -3.78 -2.52
N ASP A 21 3.09 -4.63 -1.86
CA ASP A 21 4.24 -5.30 -2.48
C ASP A 21 3.82 -6.26 -3.58
N MET A 22 2.73 -7.01 -3.40
CA MET A 22 2.18 -7.88 -4.45
C MET A 22 1.92 -7.12 -5.77
N LYS A 23 1.39 -5.89 -5.70
CA LYS A 23 1.19 -5.07 -6.90
C LYS A 23 2.51 -4.57 -7.48
N TYR A 24 3.41 -4.11 -6.61
CA TYR A 24 4.73 -3.63 -7.02
C TYR A 24 5.53 -4.73 -7.74
N ASP A 25 5.57 -5.92 -7.16
CA ASP A 25 6.28 -7.09 -7.68
C ASP A 25 5.66 -7.57 -9.00
N ALA A 26 4.33 -7.58 -9.11
CA ALA A 26 3.65 -7.95 -10.35
C ALA A 26 3.97 -6.98 -11.49
N ILE A 27 3.99 -5.67 -11.22
CA ILE A 27 4.28 -4.64 -12.23
C ILE A 27 5.75 -4.69 -12.63
N THR A 28 6.68 -4.66 -11.66
CA THR A 28 8.11 -4.67 -11.95
C THR A 28 8.58 -5.98 -12.57
N GLY A 29 8.07 -7.12 -12.07
CA GLY A 29 8.33 -8.44 -12.62
C GLY A 29 7.77 -8.65 -14.03
N SER A 30 6.81 -7.82 -14.44
CA SER A 30 6.28 -7.80 -15.81
C SER A 30 7.11 -6.95 -16.79
N GLY A 31 8.12 -6.21 -16.29
CA GLY A 31 9.03 -5.40 -17.12
C GLY A 31 8.68 -3.90 -17.16
N ILE A 32 7.71 -3.45 -16.37
CA ILE A 32 7.35 -2.03 -16.24
C ILE A 32 8.19 -1.39 -15.12
N GLU A 33 8.89 -0.31 -15.44
CA GLU A 33 9.68 0.42 -14.45
C GLU A 33 8.79 1.21 -13.49
N ILE A 34 9.14 1.23 -12.20
CA ILE A 34 8.56 2.14 -11.21
C ILE A 34 9.63 3.13 -10.76
N GLY A 35 9.34 4.43 -10.90
CA GLY A 35 10.21 5.51 -10.43
C GLY A 35 10.16 5.69 -8.91
N GLU A 36 9.02 6.17 -8.43
CA GLU A 36 8.76 6.44 -7.02
C GLU A 36 7.56 5.60 -6.54
N ARG A 37 7.70 4.91 -5.40
CA ARG A 37 6.57 4.35 -4.67
C ARG A 37 6.03 5.43 -3.73
N VAL A 38 4.78 5.82 -3.92
CA VAL A 38 4.12 6.86 -3.12
C VAL A 38 3.13 6.17 -2.18
N PRO A 39 3.28 6.32 -0.85
CA PRO A 39 2.29 5.80 0.08
C PRO A 39 0.97 6.56 -0.09
N ILE A 40 -0.14 5.91 0.24
CA ILE A 40 -1.44 6.60 0.27
C ILE A 40 -1.39 7.59 1.45
N PRO A 41 -1.72 8.87 1.24
CA PRO A 41 -1.80 9.85 2.32
C PRO A 41 -2.71 9.37 3.45
N ALA A 42 -2.28 9.54 4.70
CA ALA A 42 -2.99 9.02 5.87
C ALA A 42 -4.41 9.57 6.02
N ASP A 43 -4.63 10.81 5.57
CA ASP A 43 -5.93 11.49 5.53
C ASP A 43 -6.91 10.91 4.50
N LEU A 44 -6.40 10.17 3.51
CA LEU A 44 -7.20 9.46 2.51
C LEU A 44 -7.46 8.00 2.87
N ILE A 45 -6.93 7.52 4.01
CA ILE A 45 -7.18 6.17 4.51
C ILE A 45 -8.47 6.22 5.35
N PRO A 46 -9.53 5.50 4.94
CA PRO A 46 -10.74 5.38 5.74
C PRO A 46 -10.43 4.85 7.16
N ILE A 47 -11.16 5.33 8.17
CA ILE A 47 -10.91 4.97 9.58
C ILE A 47 -11.02 3.45 9.80
N ASP A 48 -11.93 2.79 9.08
CA ASP A 48 -12.10 1.35 9.08
C ASP A 48 -10.89 0.58 8.50
N ALA A 49 -10.11 1.22 7.63
CA ALA A 49 -8.91 0.65 7.04
C ALA A 49 -7.64 0.88 7.88
N MET A 50 -7.68 1.68 8.96
CA MET A 50 -6.50 1.97 9.79
C MET A 50 -5.90 0.71 10.42
N VAL A 51 -6.74 -0.20 10.94
CA VAL A 51 -6.26 -1.47 11.54
C VAL A 51 -5.56 -2.34 10.49
N GLU A 52 -6.15 -2.46 9.30
CA GLU A 52 -5.53 -3.21 8.21
C GLU A 52 -4.22 -2.58 7.74
N MET A 53 -4.16 -1.24 7.73
CA MET A 53 -2.98 -0.51 7.30
C MET A 53 -1.84 -0.70 8.30
N GLU A 54 -2.07 -0.52 9.59
CA GLU A 54 -1.05 -0.75 10.62
C GLU A 54 -0.58 -2.21 10.65
N ALA A 55 -1.49 -3.16 10.47
CA ALA A 55 -1.13 -4.58 10.33
C ALA A 55 -0.25 -4.84 9.10
N LYS A 56 -0.53 -4.19 7.95
CA LYS A 56 0.26 -4.31 6.72
C LYS A 56 1.64 -3.65 6.88
N LYS A 57 1.72 -2.49 7.54
CA LYS A 57 3.00 -1.85 7.89
C LYS A 57 3.85 -2.77 8.77
N ALA A 58 3.26 -3.35 9.82
CA ALA A 58 3.94 -4.31 10.70
C ALA A 58 4.39 -5.59 9.96
N ALA A 59 3.66 -6.01 8.92
CA ALA A 59 4.03 -7.13 8.07
C ALA A 59 5.14 -6.80 7.04
N GLY A 60 5.69 -5.57 7.05
CA GLY A 60 6.82 -5.17 6.21
C GLY A 60 6.43 -4.53 4.88
N TYR A 61 5.18 -4.07 4.73
CA TYR A 61 4.79 -3.32 3.52
C TYR A 61 5.60 -2.03 3.40
N PHE A 62 5.84 -1.60 2.16
CA PHE A 62 6.58 -0.37 1.87
C PHE A 62 6.02 0.82 2.64
N THR A 63 6.84 1.32 3.55
CA THR A 63 6.64 2.53 4.31
C THR A 63 7.95 3.32 4.23
N PRO A 64 7.90 4.64 3.96
CA PRO A 64 9.09 5.48 4.03
C PRO A 64 9.53 5.75 5.48
N GLU A 65 8.66 5.46 6.44
CA GLU A 65 8.86 5.66 7.87
C GLU A 65 9.28 4.34 8.55
N GLU A 66 9.86 4.42 9.75
CA GLU A 66 10.22 3.24 10.53
C GLU A 66 8.98 2.39 10.85
N PRO A 67 9.13 1.06 10.98
CA PRO A 67 8.03 0.18 11.36
C PRO A 67 7.38 0.67 12.67
N PRO A 68 6.04 0.66 12.78
CA PRO A 68 5.35 1.12 13.97
C PRO A 68 5.80 0.32 15.21
N ALA A 69 5.95 1.01 16.35
CA ALA A 69 6.32 0.36 17.60
C ALA A 69 5.17 -0.55 18.09
N VAL A 70 5.50 -1.52 18.93
CA VAL A 70 4.51 -2.47 19.47
C VAL A 70 3.41 -1.73 20.25
N GLU A 71 3.77 -0.64 20.92
CA GLU A 71 2.87 0.23 21.67
C GLU A 71 1.85 0.92 20.76
N ASP A 72 2.27 1.35 19.57
CA ASP A 72 1.41 2.03 18.58
C ASP A 72 0.41 1.04 17.96
N LEU A 73 0.85 -0.20 17.71
CA LEU A 73 -0.01 -1.28 17.25
C LEU A 73 -1.11 -1.60 18.28
N LEU A 74 -0.77 -1.61 19.58
CA LEU A 74 -1.73 -1.86 20.66
C LEU A 74 -2.74 -0.72 20.85
N ALA A 75 -2.35 0.51 20.52
CA ALA A 75 -3.22 1.69 20.60
C ALA A 75 -4.19 1.80 19.41
N THR A 76 -3.93 1.09 18.31
CA THR A 76 -4.73 1.17 17.09
C THR A 76 -6.13 0.60 17.31
N ARG A 77 -7.16 1.42 17.09
CA ARG A 77 -8.58 1.06 17.24
C ARG A 77 -9.24 0.93 15.87
N GLY A 78 -9.96 -0.18 15.67
CA GLY A 78 -10.88 -0.34 14.55
C GLY A 78 -12.25 0.27 14.86
N ARG A 79 -13.18 0.12 13.92
CA ARG A 79 -14.55 0.60 14.07
C ARG A 79 -15.35 -0.17 15.14
N PRO A 80 -16.31 0.47 15.83
CA PRO A 80 -17.27 -0.20 16.71
C PRO A 80 -18.19 -1.15 15.94
N ILE A 81 -18.59 -2.26 16.57
CA ILE A 81 -19.46 -3.27 15.92
C ILE A 81 -20.89 -2.76 15.69
N GLU A 82 -21.28 -1.71 16.41
CA GLU A 82 -22.57 -1.06 16.35
C GLU A 82 -22.78 -0.22 15.07
N GLU A 83 -21.72 0.04 14.30
CA GLU A 83 -21.76 0.80 13.05
C GLU A 83 -21.90 -0.11 11.80
N TYR A 84 -22.25 -1.39 11.96
CA TYR A 84 -22.55 -2.37 10.89
C TYR A 84 -24.00 -2.39 10.40
#